data_AF-A0A6J1QHA7-F1
#
_entry.id   AF-A0A6J1QHA7-F1
#
_cell.length_a   1.000
_cell.length_b   1.000
_cell.length_c   1.000
_cell.angle_alpha   90.00
_cell.angle_beta   90.00
_cell.angle_gamma   90.00
#
_symmetry.space_group_name_H-M   'P 1'
#
loop_
_entity.id
_entity.type
_entity.pdbx_description
1 polymer ?
#
loop_
_entity_poly.entity_id
_entity_poly.type
_entity_poly.pdbx_seq_one_letter_code
_entity_poly.pdbx_strand_id
1 'polypeptide(L)'
;MAVGGDAVTVIPSYDEITLCNPAFKTLRSIVNAWLLEVSVYKNVFADYQLIHFYRWLRSPSALLYDPALRRTLHTYMKNKLYIQLIAEFKTLGCIIVFTNFNKIIVCTKKRSVNDALGYIEFVVQTIRNKELCFTVLKLRLTNVGNI
;
A
#
# COMPACT_ATOMS: atom_id res chain seq x y z
N MET A 1 49.18 25.53 -7.44
CA MET A 1 48.38 24.79 -6.46
C MET A 1 46.93 24.83 -6.90
N ALA A 2 46.40 23.72 -7.41
CA ALA A 2 44.98 23.63 -7.78
C ALA A 2 44.28 22.78 -6.72
N VAL A 3 43.33 23.39 -6.03
CA VAL A 3 42.51 22.76 -4.99
C VAL A 3 41.52 21.82 -5.68
N GLY A 4 41.68 20.51 -5.45
CA GLY A 4 40.70 19.50 -5.84
C GLY A 4 39.47 19.63 -4.95
N GLY A 5 38.41 20.22 -5.49
CA GLY A 5 37.08 20.16 -4.88
C GLY A 5 36.54 18.74 -5.02
N ASP A 6 36.43 18.05 -3.89
CA ASP A 6 35.78 16.75 -3.77
C ASP A 6 34.29 16.95 -4.11
N ALA A 7 33.95 16.72 -5.37
CA ALA A 7 32.58 16.69 -5.83
C ALA A 7 31.92 15.47 -5.20
N VAL A 8 31.33 15.67 -4.01
CA VAL A 8 30.38 14.73 -3.43
C VAL A 8 29.34 14.47 -4.52
N THR A 9 29.45 13.32 -5.16
CA THR A 9 28.49 12.84 -6.16
C THR A 9 27.19 12.64 -5.42
N VAL A 10 26.35 13.68 -5.43
CA VAL A 10 24.96 13.59 -5.02
C VAL A 10 24.29 12.69 -6.05
N ILE A 11 24.32 11.38 -5.78
CA ILE A 11 23.61 10.39 -6.57
C ILE A 11 22.13 10.78 -6.47
N PRO A 12 21.47 11.13 -7.58
CA PRO A 12 20.08 11.54 -7.53
C PRO A 12 19.25 10.34 -7.05
N SER A 13 18.29 10.59 -6.15
CA SER A 13 17.38 9.58 -5.57
C SER A 13 16.62 8.72 -6.59
N TYR A 14 16.65 9.11 -7.86
CA TYR A 14 16.07 8.39 -8.99
C TYR A 14 16.87 7.13 -9.38
N ASP A 15 18.20 7.18 -9.29
CA ASP A 15 19.07 6.05 -9.65
C ASP A 15 19.00 4.94 -8.60
N GLU A 16 18.86 5.31 -7.32
CA GLU A 16 18.67 4.37 -6.19
C GLU A 16 17.38 3.52 -6.35
N ILE A 17 16.28 4.12 -6.83
CA ILE A 17 15.01 3.41 -7.05
C ILE A 17 15.14 2.42 -8.21
N THR A 18 15.89 2.78 -9.25
CA THR A 18 16.12 1.92 -10.42
C THR A 18 16.98 0.71 -10.05
N LEU A 19 18.02 0.91 -9.23
CA LEU A 19 18.94 -0.13 -8.80
C LEU A 19 18.30 -1.17 -7.85
N CYS A 20 17.39 -0.74 -6.98
CA CYS A 20 16.71 -1.63 -6.03
C CYS A 20 15.48 -2.37 -6.63
N ASN A 21 15.04 -2.00 -7.83
CA ASN A 21 13.86 -2.57 -8.48
C ASN A 21 13.92 -4.10 -8.70
N PRO A 22 15.06 -4.70 -9.10
CA PRO A 22 15.17 -6.17 -9.21
C PRO A 22 14.98 -6.88 -7.86
N ALA A 23 15.63 -6.36 -6.80
CA ALA A 23 15.48 -6.89 -5.45
C ALA A 23 14.03 -6.77 -4.96
N PHE A 24 13.38 -5.63 -5.21
CA PHE A 24 11.98 -5.41 -4.88
C PHE A 24 11.04 -6.39 -5.60
N LYS A 25 11.27 -6.67 -6.88
CA LYS A 25 10.48 -7.66 -7.65
C LYS A 25 10.60 -9.06 -7.06
N THR A 26 11.81 -9.47 -6.69
CA THR A 26 12.05 -10.76 -6.03
C THR A 26 11.32 -10.84 -4.69
N LEU A 27 11.45 -9.82 -3.85
CA LEU A 27 10.75 -9.75 -2.56
C LEU A 27 9.23 -9.81 -2.72
N ARG A 28 8.68 -9.09 -3.71
CA ARG A 28 7.25 -9.16 -4.03
C ARG A 28 6.80 -10.56 -4.41
N SER A 29 7.59 -11.27 -5.21
CA SER A 29 7.29 -12.66 -5.61
C SER A 29 7.24 -13.60 -4.40
N ILE A 30 8.22 -13.48 -3.50
CA ILE A 30 8.30 -14.29 -2.27
C ILE A 30 7.07 -14.03 -1.37
N VAL A 31 6.72 -12.76 -1.15
CA VAL A 31 5.54 -12.40 -0.34
C VAL A 31 4.25 -12.92 -0.96
N ASN A 32 4.10 -12.85 -2.29
CA ASN A 32 2.93 -13.39 -2.98
C ASN A 32 2.83 -14.92 -2.83
N ALA A 33 3.95 -15.63 -2.89
CA ALA A 33 3.99 -17.08 -2.67
C ALA A 33 3.53 -17.44 -1.25
N TRP A 34 4.05 -16.75 -0.23
CA TRP A 34 3.61 -16.96 1.16
C TRP A 34 2.13 -16.62 1.38
N LEU A 35 1.63 -15.52 0.78
CA LEU A 35 0.21 -15.16 0.86
C LEU A 35 -0.70 -16.23 0.24
N LEU A 36 -0.28 -16.80 -0.89
CA LEU A 36 -0.99 -17.92 -1.51
C LEU A 36 -0.96 -19.16 -0.61
N GLU A 37 0.19 -19.46 0.01
CA GLU A 37 0.30 -20.59 0.94
C GLU A 37 -0.57 -20.45 2.19
N VAL A 38 -0.63 -19.26 2.77
CA VAL A 38 -1.51 -18.96 3.91
C VAL A 38 -2.98 -19.06 3.48
N SER A 39 -3.32 -18.54 2.31
CA SER A 39 -4.72 -18.48 1.85
C SER A 39 -5.27 -19.85 1.44
N VAL A 40 -4.46 -20.67 0.75
CA VAL A 40 -4.89 -21.95 0.17
C VAL A 40 -4.65 -23.10 1.14
N TYR A 41 -3.44 -23.18 1.71
CA TYR A 41 -3.00 -24.33 2.51
C TYR A 41 -3.06 -24.08 4.02
N LYS A 42 -3.46 -22.87 4.44
CA LYS A 42 -3.44 -22.43 5.85
C LYS A 42 -2.10 -22.72 6.54
N ASN A 43 -1.01 -22.55 5.80
CA ASN A 43 0.33 -22.80 6.29
C ASN A 43 0.73 -21.77 7.35
N VAL A 44 0.80 -22.19 8.62
CA VAL A 44 1.18 -21.32 9.74
C VAL A 44 2.63 -20.85 9.64
N PHE A 45 3.51 -21.63 9.02
CA PHE A 45 4.90 -21.23 8.81
C PHE A 45 5.01 -20.05 7.84
N ALA A 46 4.21 -20.05 6.77
CA ALA A 46 4.15 -18.93 5.83
C ALA A 46 3.62 -17.65 6.50
N ASP A 47 2.68 -17.78 7.46
CA ASP A 47 2.20 -16.66 8.26
C ASP A 47 3.31 -16.08 9.16
N TYR A 48 4.09 -16.93 9.84
CA TYR A 48 5.26 -16.48 10.59
C TYR A 48 6.29 -15.78 9.68
N GLN A 49 6.53 -16.29 8.47
CA GLN A 49 7.45 -15.65 7.53
C GLN A 49 6.96 -14.27 7.08
N LEU A 50 5.67 -14.09 6.85
CA LEU A 50 5.08 -12.78 6.53
C LEU A 50 5.31 -11.77 7.66
N ILE A 51 5.07 -12.18 8.92
CA ILE A 51 5.26 -11.33 10.09
C ILE A 51 6.75 -10.98 10.27
N HIS A 52 7.65 -11.97 10.15
CA HIS A 52 9.08 -11.76 10.27
C HIS A 52 9.64 -10.87 9.15
N PHE A 53 9.15 -11.04 7.93
CA PHE A 53 9.50 -10.20 6.79
C PHE A 53 9.07 -8.74 7.02
N TYR A 54 7.84 -8.51 7.48
CA TYR A 54 7.38 -7.16 7.82
C TYR A 54 8.21 -6.53 8.95
N ARG A 55 8.62 -7.32 9.93
CA ARG A 55 9.50 -6.86 11.03
C ARG A 55 10.90 -6.52 10.54
N TRP A 56 11.49 -7.38 9.71
CA TRP A 56 12.79 -7.17 9.05
C TRP A 56 12.80 -5.85 8.28
N LEU A 57 11.75 -5.60 7.49
CA LEU A 57 11.61 -4.42 6.66
C LEU A 57 11.59 -3.09 7.44
N ARG A 58 11.08 -3.11 8.67
CA ARG A 58 11.02 -1.92 9.55
C ARG A 58 12.29 -1.73 10.38
N SER A 59 13.12 -2.75 10.51
CA SER A 59 14.31 -2.74 11.38
C SER A 59 15.55 -2.30 10.61
N PRO A 60 16.18 -1.16 10.95
CA PRO A 60 17.42 -0.71 10.30
C PRO A 60 18.65 -1.55 10.68
N SER A 61 18.57 -2.33 11.76
CA SER A 61 19.65 -3.20 12.25
C SER A 61 19.58 -4.63 11.68
N ALA A 62 18.74 -4.86 10.67
CA ALA A 62 18.61 -6.16 10.05
C ALA A 62 19.71 -6.41 9.00
N LEU A 63 20.16 -7.66 8.86
CA LEU A 63 21.09 -8.03 7.79
C LEU A 63 20.44 -7.85 6.41
N LEU A 64 21.24 -7.44 5.41
CA LEU A 64 20.80 -7.12 4.04
C LEU A 64 19.78 -5.97 3.97
N TYR A 65 19.71 -5.13 5.01
CA TYR A 65 18.90 -3.93 4.99
C TYR A 65 19.46 -2.89 4.01
N ASP A 66 18.66 -2.52 3.01
CA ASP A 66 18.96 -1.46 2.07
C ASP A 66 18.07 -0.23 2.36
N PRO A 67 18.66 0.92 2.74
CA PRO A 67 17.95 2.18 2.91
C PRO A 67 17.17 2.61 1.66
N ALA A 68 17.68 2.33 0.45
CA ALA A 68 17.01 2.65 -0.80
C ALA A 68 15.74 1.79 -0.97
N LEU A 69 15.82 0.49 -0.70
CA LEU A 69 14.67 -0.40 -0.70
C LEU A 69 13.57 0.06 0.28
N ARG A 70 13.95 0.48 1.50
CA ARG A 70 12.99 1.03 2.47
C ARG A 70 12.32 2.31 1.98
N ARG A 71 13.07 3.25 1.40
CA ARG A 71 12.52 4.49 0.83
C ARG A 71 11.57 4.17 -0.32
N THR A 72 11.97 3.26 -1.20
CA THR A 72 11.16 2.79 -2.34
C THR A 72 9.85 2.17 -1.86
N LEU A 73 9.89 1.27 -0.87
CA LEU A 73 8.69 0.70 -0.24
C LEU A 73 7.81 1.76 0.42
N HIS A 74 8.40 2.71 1.15
CA HIS A 74 7.65 3.79 1.76
C HIS A 74 6.95 4.65 0.70
N THR A 75 7.63 4.98 -0.39
CA THR A 75 7.08 5.73 -1.53
C THR A 75 5.95 4.96 -2.22
N TYR A 76 6.14 3.65 -2.49
CA TYR A 76 5.10 2.82 -3.11
C TYR A 76 3.88 2.62 -2.20
N MET A 77 4.08 2.31 -0.93
CA MET A 77 2.98 2.06 0.02
C MET A 77 2.22 3.33 0.37
N LYS A 78 2.93 4.43 0.64
CA LYS A 78 2.32 5.68 1.12
C LYS A 78 1.66 6.46 -0.01
N ASN A 79 2.33 6.61 -1.16
CA ASN A 79 1.83 7.49 -2.20
C ASN A 79 1.06 6.73 -3.30
N LYS A 80 1.53 5.56 -3.75
CA LYS A 80 0.90 4.90 -4.90
C LYS A 80 -0.43 4.23 -4.55
N LEU A 81 -0.46 3.42 -3.50
CA LEU A 81 -1.67 2.69 -3.10
C LEU A 81 -2.78 3.62 -2.61
N TYR A 82 -2.42 4.62 -1.80
CA TYR A 82 -3.37 5.59 -1.25
C TYR A 82 -4.01 6.46 -2.34
N ILE A 83 -3.19 7.01 -3.26
CA ILE A 83 -3.71 7.82 -4.37
C ILE A 83 -4.57 6.96 -5.30
N GLN A 84 -4.16 5.73 -5.58
CA GLN A 84 -4.93 4.82 -6.42
C GLN A 84 -6.28 4.47 -5.78
N LEU A 85 -6.32 4.19 -4.47
CA LEU A 85 -7.56 3.94 -3.73
C LEU A 85 -8.51 5.14 -3.81
N ILE A 86 -7.99 6.35 -3.58
CA ILE A 86 -8.73 7.61 -3.72
C ILE A 86 -9.28 7.77 -5.15
N ALA A 87 -8.47 7.46 -6.17
CA ALA A 87 -8.89 7.55 -7.56
C ALA A 87 -10.04 6.59 -7.86
N GLU A 88 -10.01 5.36 -7.36
CA GLU A 88 -11.10 4.39 -7.55
C GLU A 88 -12.41 4.87 -6.90
N PHE A 89 -12.36 5.41 -5.67
CA PHE A 89 -13.55 6.00 -5.04
C PHE A 89 -14.12 7.14 -5.88
N LYS A 90 -13.28 8.01 -6.43
CA LYS A 90 -13.71 9.10 -7.32
C LYS A 90 -14.32 8.57 -8.63
N THR A 91 -13.70 7.58 -9.26
CA THR A 91 -14.19 6.94 -10.50
C THR A 91 -15.56 6.30 -10.30
N LEU A 92 -15.82 5.72 -9.12
CA LEU A 92 -17.11 5.12 -8.79
C LEU A 92 -18.19 6.16 -8.46
N GLY A 93 -17.84 7.46 -8.40
CA GLY A 93 -18.77 8.57 -8.19
C GLY A 93 -18.85 9.06 -6.73
N CYS A 94 -17.98 8.59 -5.84
CA CYS A 94 -17.93 9.07 -4.46
C CYS A 94 -17.22 10.43 -4.38
N ILE A 95 -17.74 11.34 -3.56
CA ILE A 95 -17.02 12.57 -3.20
C ILE A 95 -16.23 12.31 -1.92
N ILE A 96 -14.93 12.56 -1.94
CA ILE A 96 -14.07 12.42 -0.76
C ILE A 96 -14.15 13.72 0.03
N VAL A 97 -14.69 13.65 1.24
CA VAL A 97 -14.83 14.79 2.17
C VAL A 97 -13.59 14.94 3.02
N PHE A 98 -13.05 13.83 3.49
CA PHE A 98 -11.84 13.78 4.31
C PHE A 98 -11.11 12.47 4.09
N THR A 99 -9.78 12.51 4.12
CA THR A 99 -8.98 11.31 3.98
C THR A 99 -7.64 11.42 4.71
N ASN A 100 -7.23 10.31 5.31
CA ASN A 100 -5.95 10.03 5.95
C ASN A 100 -5.59 8.58 5.62
N PHE A 101 -4.33 8.17 5.79
CA PHE A 101 -3.85 6.79 5.59
C PHE A 101 -4.67 5.73 6.33
N ASN A 102 -5.31 6.08 7.44
CA ASN A 102 -6.10 5.16 8.25
C ASN A 102 -7.62 5.37 8.13
N LYS A 103 -8.09 6.43 7.48
CA LYS A 103 -9.52 6.80 7.46
C LYS A 103 -9.90 7.54 6.18
N ILE A 104 -10.95 7.08 5.50
CA ILE A 104 -11.53 7.75 4.34
C ILE A 104 -13.00 8.04 4.65
N ILE A 105 -13.44 9.29 4.46
CA ILE A 105 -14.82 9.73 4.60
C ILE A 105 -15.32 10.16 3.22
N VAL A 106 -16.40 9.50 2.77
CA VAL A 106 -17.01 9.73 1.47
C VAL A 106 -18.46 10.17 1.60
N CYS A 107 -18.90 11.02 0.68
CA CYS A 107 -20.29 11.41 0.48
C CYS A 107 -20.84 10.66 -0.76
N THR A 108 -21.93 9.93 -0.56
CA THR A 108 -22.58 9.06 -1.56
C THR A 108 -23.68 9.76 -2.36
N LYS A 109 -24.06 11.00 -1.98
CA LYS A 109 -25.19 11.77 -2.54
C LYS A 109 -26.55 11.06 -2.51
N LYS A 110 -26.69 9.96 -1.76
CA LYS A 110 -27.96 9.24 -1.62
C LYS A 110 -28.83 9.90 -0.55
N ARG A 111 -30.14 9.97 -0.79
CA ARG A 111 -31.13 10.57 0.14
C ARG A 111 -31.56 9.63 1.26
N SER A 112 -31.49 8.32 1.00
CA SER A 112 -31.82 7.28 1.97
C SER A 112 -30.55 6.63 2.50
N VAL A 113 -30.53 6.35 3.81
CA VAL A 113 -29.45 5.64 4.49
C VAL A 113 -29.27 4.23 3.93
N ASN A 114 -30.36 3.53 3.62
CA ASN A 114 -30.31 2.17 3.07
C ASN A 114 -29.68 2.15 1.66
N ASP A 115 -30.03 3.12 0.81
CA ASP A 115 -29.42 3.25 -0.52
C ASP A 115 -27.94 3.64 -0.44
N ALA A 116 -27.57 4.47 0.55
CA ALA A 116 -26.19 4.83 0.81
C ALA A 116 -25.35 3.61 1.24
N LEU A 117 -25.91 2.77 2.12
CA LEU A 117 -25.27 1.53 2.58
C LEU A 117 -25.05 0.56 1.42
N GLY A 118 -26.09 0.25 0.65
CA GLY A 118 -25.97 -0.66 -0.50
C GLY A 118 -24.98 -0.15 -1.55
N TYR A 119 -24.94 1.16 -1.78
CA TYR A 119 -23.96 1.76 -2.69
C TYR A 119 -22.52 1.65 -2.17
N ILE A 120 -22.26 1.89 -0.87
CA ILE A 120 -20.91 1.70 -0.34
C ILE A 120 -20.50 0.23 -0.33
N GLU A 121 -21.41 -0.68 -0.02
CA GLU A 121 -21.12 -2.12 -0.10
C GLU A 121 -20.70 -2.51 -1.52
N PHE A 122 -21.44 -2.07 -2.54
CA PHE A 122 -21.06 -2.26 -3.94
C PHE A 122 -19.68 -1.68 -4.26
N VAL A 123 -19.40 -0.44 -3.83
CA VAL A 123 -18.10 0.23 -4.04
C VAL A 123 -16.97 -0.57 -3.40
N VAL A 124 -17.15 -1.01 -2.15
CA VAL A 124 -16.14 -1.79 -1.40
C VAL A 124 -15.90 -3.14 -2.06
N GLN A 125 -16.94 -3.83 -2.53
CA GLN A 125 -16.80 -5.10 -3.25
C GLN A 125 -16.09 -4.92 -4.60
N THR A 126 -16.43 -3.87 -5.34
CA THR A 126 -15.78 -3.55 -6.63
C THR A 126 -14.30 -3.26 -6.45
N ILE A 127 -13.92 -2.50 -5.41
CA ILE A 127 -12.52 -2.22 -5.09
C ILE A 127 -11.79 -3.49 -4.65
N ARG A 128 -12.44 -4.38 -3.87
CA ARG A 128 -11.85 -5.66 -3.47
C ARG A 128 -11.57 -6.60 -4.64
N ASN A 129 -12.47 -6.66 -5.61
CA ASN A 129 -12.36 -7.55 -6.76
C ASN A 129 -11.34 -7.05 -7.81
N LYS A 130 -10.90 -5.79 -7.71
CA LYS A 130 -9.80 -5.28 -8.55
C LYS A 130 -8.48 -5.78 -7.94
N GLU A 131 -7.80 -6.66 -8.68
CA GLU A 131 -6.50 -7.35 -8.44
C GLU A 131 -5.28 -6.46 -8.06
N LEU A 132 -5.49 -5.22 -7.61
CA LEU A 132 -4.45 -4.23 -7.41
C LEU A 132 -4.09 -4.14 -5.92
N CYS A 133 -3.41 -5.14 -5.37
CA CYS A 133 -2.79 -5.08 -4.03
C CYS A 133 -3.74 -4.79 -2.84
N PHE A 134 -5.06 -4.78 -3.04
CA PHE A 134 -6.05 -4.46 -2.00
C PHE A 134 -6.52 -5.69 -1.21
N THR A 135 -6.04 -6.89 -1.52
CA THR A 135 -6.42 -8.16 -0.85
C THR A 135 -6.24 -8.10 0.68
N VAL A 136 -5.31 -7.27 1.17
CA VAL A 136 -5.03 -7.11 2.61
C VAL A 136 -5.83 -5.95 3.25
N LEU A 137 -6.44 -5.07 2.47
CA LEU A 137 -7.14 -3.90 3.00
C LEU A 137 -8.58 -4.25 3.39
N LYS A 138 -8.77 -4.49 4.69
CA LYS A 138 -10.09 -4.68 5.30
C LYS A 138 -10.80 -3.33 5.46
N LEU A 139 -11.41 -2.84 4.38
CA LEU A 139 -12.33 -1.70 4.45
C LEU A 139 -13.55 -2.10 5.29
N ARG A 140 -13.82 -1.34 6.36
CA ARG A 140 -14.98 -1.51 7.24
C ARG A 140 -15.73 -0.18 7.35
N LEU A 141 -17.01 -0.20 6.99
CA LEU A 141 -17.96 0.87 7.30
C LEU A 141 -18.06 1.01 8.81
N THR A 142 -17.77 2.20 9.33
CA THR A 142 -17.71 2.43 10.79
C THR A 142 -18.83 3.37 11.28
N ASN A 143 -19.33 4.29 10.46
CA ASN A 143 -20.37 5.22 10.87
C ASN A 143 -21.15 5.75 9.67
N VAL A 144 -22.48 5.88 9.81
CA VAL A 144 -23.36 6.55 8.85
C VAL A 144 -23.98 7.73 9.56
N GLY A 145 -23.48 8.94 9.28
CA GLY A 145 -24.03 10.18 9.82
C GLY A 145 -24.86 10.90 8.76
N ASN A 146 -26.03 11.40 9.15
CA ASN A 146 -26.64 12.51 8.43
C ASN A 146 -25.80 13.76 8.75
N ILE A 147 -25.39 14.47 7.70
CA ILE A 147 -24.79 15.80 7.82
C ILE A 147 -25.93 16.81 7.76
#